data_AF-A0AB33BL74-F1
#
_entry.id   AF-A0AB33BL74-F1
#
_cell.length_a   1.000
_cell.length_b   1.000
_cell.length_c   1.000
_cell.angle_alpha   90.00
_cell.angle_beta   90.00
_cell.angle_gamma   90.00
#
_symmetry.space_group_name_H-M   'P 1'
#
loop_
_entity.id
_entity.type
_entity.pdbx_description
1 polymer ?
#
loop_
_entity_poly.entity_id
_entity_poly.type
_entity_poly.pdbx_seq_one_letter_code
_entity_poly.pdbx_strand_id
1 'polypeptide(L)'
;MTLELHNFIWEEERLVQVETQPHHIAGVLTVIQETMNDSDCEWEDVYSAYYECEDDGTITFYEGESAEEDNPGIWTYVVYECAAGEETVMTNVNINTFAPLLQLQQLAGI
;
A
#
# COMPACT_ATOMS: atom_id res chain seq x y z
N MET A 1 1.52 -21.76 0.47
CA MET A 1 2.61 -21.20 1.29
C MET A 1 2.17 -19.80 1.62
N THR A 2 2.26 -19.35 2.86
CA THR A 2 1.80 -17.99 3.20
C THR A 2 2.88 -16.97 2.84
N LEU A 3 2.50 -15.86 2.21
CA LEU A 3 3.36 -14.69 2.06
C LEU A 3 3.02 -13.67 3.15
N GLU A 4 4.04 -13.09 3.78
CA GLU A 4 3.89 -11.97 4.68
C GLU A 4 4.39 -10.71 3.97
N LEU A 5 3.52 -9.72 3.77
CA LEU A 5 3.84 -8.48 3.05
C LEU A 5 2.96 -7.33 3.57
N HIS A 6 3.56 -6.18 3.90
CA HIS A 6 2.86 -4.97 4.37
C HIS A 6 1.87 -5.20 5.53
N ASN A 7 2.23 -6.10 6.46
CA ASN A 7 1.40 -6.56 7.58
C ASN A 7 0.20 -7.44 7.20
N PHE A 8 0.15 -7.93 5.96
CA PHE A 8 -0.85 -8.88 5.47
C PHE A 8 -0.25 -10.29 5.32
N ILE A 9 -1.10 -11.28 5.52
CA ILE A 9 -0.84 -12.67 5.18
C ILE A 9 -1.63 -12.98 3.90
N TRP A 10 -0.92 -13.39 2.86
CA TRP A 10 -1.51 -13.77 1.57
C TRP A 10 -1.40 -15.27 1.34
N GLU A 11 -2.47 -15.87 0.84
CA GLU A 11 -2.58 -17.29 0.51
C GLU A 11 -3.15 -17.44 -0.90
N GLU A 12 -2.65 -18.40 -1.68
CA GLU A 12 -3.14 -18.67 -3.04
C GLU A 12 -3.09 -17.45 -3.98
N GLU A 13 -2.17 -16.51 -3.74
CA GLU A 13 -2.04 -15.28 -4.51
C GLU A 13 -0.61 -14.96 -4.96
N ARG A 14 -0.52 -14.25 -6.10
CA ARG A 14 0.69 -13.67 -6.66
C ARG A 14 0.56 -12.17 -6.76
N LEU A 15 1.56 -11.47 -6.27
CA LEU A 15 1.61 -10.02 -6.27
C LEU A 15 2.70 -9.53 -7.21
N VAL A 16 2.34 -8.66 -8.15
CA VAL A 16 3.29 -8.04 -9.08
C VAL A 16 3.33 -6.54 -8.84
N GLN A 17 4.47 -6.02 -8.41
CA GLN A 17 4.62 -4.60 -8.12
C GLN A 17 4.53 -3.78 -9.41
N VAL A 18 3.71 -2.73 -9.39
CA VAL A 18 3.48 -1.81 -10.50
C VAL A 18 3.65 -0.36 -10.06
N GLU A 19 3.83 0.53 -11.03
CA GLU A 19 3.95 1.97 -10.78
C GLU A 19 2.67 2.51 -10.15
N THR A 20 2.81 3.19 -9.01
CA THR A 20 1.69 3.83 -8.31
C THR A 20 1.13 4.98 -9.16
N GLN A 21 -0.17 4.92 -9.44
CA GLN A 21 -0.89 5.92 -10.24
C GLN A 21 -1.58 6.96 -9.33
N PRO A 22 -1.97 8.13 -9.87
CA PRO A 22 -2.62 9.17 -9.08
C PRO A 22 -3.91 8.72 -8.37
N HIS A 23 -4.69 7.82 -8.96
CA HIS A 23 -5.92 7.33 -8.34
C HIS A 23 -5.65 6.37 -7.17
N HIS A 24 -4.57 5.61 -7.20
CA HIS A 24 -4.11 4.80 -6.06
C HIS A 24 -3.81 5.69 -4.84
N ILE A 25 -3.09 6.80 -5.08
CA ILE A 25 -2.77 7.79 -4.03
C ILE A 25 -4.05 8.41 -3.46
N ALA A 26 -5.00 8.78 -4.31
CA ALA A 26 -6.27 9.33 -3.87
C ALA A 26 -7.10 8.33 -3.04
N GLY A 27 -7.09 7.06 -3.44
CA GLY A 27 -7.76 5.98 -2.70
C GLY A 27 -7.16 5.79 -1.30
N VAL A 28 -5.84 5.64 -1.20
CA VAL A 28 -5.16 5.53 0.09
C VAL A 28 -5.39 6.77 0.97
N LEU A 29 -5.30 7.98 0.40
CA LEU A 29 -5.55 9.22 1.14
C LEU A 29 -6.97 9.23 1.73
N THR A 30 -7.96 8.73 0.98
CA THR A 30 -9.34 8.63 1.46
C THR A 30 -9.43 7.71 2.66
N VAL A 31 -8.79 6.53 2.61
CA VAL A 31 -8.75 5.57 3.73
C VAL A 31 -8.08 6.18 4.96
N ILE A 32 -6.97 6.89 4.79
CA ILE A 32 -6.27 7.57 5.90
C ILE A 32 -7.18 8.66 6.51
N GLN A 33 -7.84 9.46 5.69
CA GLN A 33 -8.76 10.50 6.15
C GLN A 33 -9.96 9.93 6.89
N GLU A 34 -10.56 8.85 6.40
CA GLU A 34 -11.65 8.14 7.08
C GLU A 34 -11.18 7.61 8.45
N THR A 35 -10.00 6.99 8.50
CA THR A 35 -9.41 6.50 9.75
C THR A 35 -9.22 7.62 10.78
N MET A 36 -8.68 8.77 10.36
CA MET A 36 -8.50 9.93 11.24
C MET A 36 -9.83 10.57 11.66
N ASN A 37 -10.87 10.51 10.82
CA ASN A 37 -12.19 11.06 11.16
C ASN A 37 -12.97 10.15 12.14
N ASP A 38 -12.75 8.84 12.06
CA ASP A 38 -13.44 7.83 12.88
C ASP A 38 -12.70 7.54 14.20
N SER A 39 -11.54 8.16 14.42
CA SER A 39 -10.71 7.99 15.61
C SER A 39 -10.15 9.32 16.12
N ASP A 40 -9.48 9.30 17.28
CA ASP A 40 -8.73 10.47 17.79
C ASP A 40 -7.26 10.47 17.27
N CYS A 41 -6.98 9.75 16.17
CA CYS A 41 -5.64 9.64 15.59
C CYS A 41 -5.29 10.86 14.72
N GLU A 42 -4.08 11.37 14.87
CA GLU A 42 -3.49 12.32 13.94
C GLU A 42 -2.76 11.58 12.81
N TRP A 43 -2.30 12.32 11.80
CA TRP A 43 -1.57 11.73 10.67
C TRP A 43 -0.36 10.89 11.11
N GLU A 44 0.41 11.40 12.07
CA GLU A 44 1.61 10.75 12.61
C GLU A 44 1.30 9.43 13.34
N ASP A 45 0.04 9.22 13.74
CA ASP A 45 -0.40 7.98 14.38
C ASP A 45 -0.78 6.90 13.36
N VAL A 46 -0.91 7.25 12.07
CA VAL A 46 -1.29 6.30 11.01
C VAL A 46 -0.04 5.55 10.55
N TYR A 47 0.18 4.39 11.16
CA TYR A 47 1.30 3.50 10.86
C TYR A 47 1.24 2.94 9.43
N SER A 48 0.07 2.45 9.02
CA SER A 48 -0.15 1.91 7.69
C SER A 48 -1.61 2.04 7.27
N ALA A 49 -1.84 2.00 5.96
CA ALA A 49 -3.16 1.96 5.36
C ALA A 49 -3.09 1.20 4.04
N TYR A 50 -4.22 0.72 3.54
CA TYR A 50 -4.28 0.11 2.22
C TYR A 50 -5.56 0.52 1.50
N TYR A 51 -5.49 0.48 0.17
CA TYR A 51 -6.62 0.75 -0.72
C TYR A 51 -6.66 -0.30 -1.82
N GLU A 52 -7.81 -0.96 -1.96
CA GLU A 52 -8.09 -1.91 -3.04
C GLU A 52 -8.88 -1.21 -4.15
N CYS A 53 -8.40 -1.35 -5.38
CA CYS A 53 -9.04 -0.83 -6.58
C CYS A 53 -9.56 -2.01 -7.42
N GLU A 54 -10.85 -2.30 -7.32
CA GLU A 54 -11.48 -3.41 -8.07
C GLU A 54 -11.40 -3.19 -9.60
N ASP A 55 -11.43 -1.93 -10.06
CA ASP A 55 -11.45 -1.58 -11.49
C ASP A 55 -10.19 -2.02 -12.24
N ASP A 56 -9.03 -2.03 -11.58
CA ASP A 56 -7.74 -2.45 -12.15
C ASP A 56 -7.08 -3.62 -11.42
N GLY A 57 -7.75 -4.20 -10.41
CA GLY A 57 -7.30 -5.36 -9.65
C GLY A 57 -6.03 -5.09 -8.85
N THR A 58 -5.85 -3.85 -8.39
CA THR A 58 -4.67 -3.45 -7.62
C THR A 58 -4.97 -3.29 -6.14
N ILE A 59 -3.95 -3.52 -5.33
CA ILE A 59 -3.90 -3.10 -3.93
C ILE A 59 -2.73 -2.15 -3.75
N THR A 60 -2.98 -1.05 -3.04
CA THR A 60 -1.99 -0.02 -2.75
C THR A 60 -1.78 0.07 -1.24
N PHE A 61 -0.53 -0.10 -0.81
CA PHE A 61 -0.11 0.00 0.57
C PHE A 61 0.56 1.32 0.85
N TYR A 62 0.25 1.92 2.00
CA TYR A 62 0.96 3.03 2.59
C TYR A 62 1.60 2.58 3.91
N GLU A 63 2.86 2.94 4.10
CA GLU A 63 3.57 2.80 5.36
C GLU A 63 4.22 4.14 5.73
N GLY A 64 3.87 4.64 6.92
CA GLY A 64 4.38 5.89 7.46
C GLY A 64 5.78 5.77 8.05
N GLU A 65 6.39 6.89 8.45
CA GLU A 65 7.73 6.90 9.09
C GLU A 65 7.77 6.13 10.42
N SER A 66 6.62 5.93 11.06
CA SER A 66 6.47 5.11 12.26
C SER A 66 6.42 3.60 11.97
N ALA A 67 6.52 3.19 10.69
CA ALA A 67 6.56 1.78 10.30
C ALA A 67 7.82 1.08 10.83
N GLU A 68 7.69 -0.14 11.39
CA GLU A 68 8.77 -0.93 12.00
C GLU A 68 9.95 -1.19 11.03
N GLU A 69 9.76 -0.99 9.73
CA GLU A 69 10.78 -1.20 8.69
C GLU A 69 11.64 0.03 8.34
N ASP A 70 11.52 1.17 9.05
CA ASP A 70 12.36 2.40 8.86
C ASP A 70 12.39 2.92 7.39
N ASN A 71 11.43 2.52 6.55
CA ASN A 71 11.43 2.79 5.12
C ASN A 71 10.02 3.15 4.64
N PRO A 72 9.56 4.38 4.89
CA PRO A 72 8.21 4.79 4.53
C PRO A 72 8.03 4.80 3.01
N GLY A 73 6.81 4.50 2.55
CA GLY A 73 6.56 4.45 1.13
C GLY A 73 5.12 4.14 0.76
N ILE A 74 4.90 4.10 -0.55
CA ILE A 74 3.67 3.59 -1.16
C ILE A 74 4.02 2.55 -2.21
N TRP A 75 3.41 1.37 -2.10
CA TRP A 75 3.59 0.25 -3.02
C TRP A 75 2.25 -0.14 -3.62
N THR A 76 2.20 -0.29 -4.94
CA THR A 76 1.03 -0.84 -5.63
C THR A 76 1.37 -2.22 -6.18
N TYR A 77 0.47 -3.18 -6.00
CA TYR A 77 0.56 -4.51 -6.58
C TYR A 77 -0.68 -4.83 -7.39
N VAL A 78 -0.52 -5.49 -8.53
CA VAL A 78 -1.62 -6.24 -9.15
C VAL A 78 -1.67 -7.62 -8.49
N VAL A 79 -2.88 -8.05 -8.12
CA VAL A 79 -3.12 -9.31 -7.40
C VAL A 79 -3.69 -10.35 -8.37
N TYR A 80 -3.12 -11.56 -8.36
CA TYR A 80 -3.59 -12.69 -9.16
C TYR A 80 -3.77 -13.92 -8.30
N GLU A 81 -4.84 -14.68 -8.54
CA GLU A 81 -4.99 -16.02 -7.96
C GLU A 81 -3.92 -16.98 -8.50
N CYS A 82 -3.46 -17.90 -7.65
CA CYS A 82 -2.61 -19.02 -8.02
C CYS A 82 -2.94 -20.28 -7.20
N ALA A 83 -2.34 -21.41 -7.57
CA ALA A 83 -2.48 -22.62 -6.77
C ALA A 83 -1.71 -22.50 -5.45
N ALA A 84 -2.18 -23.19 -4.41
CA ALA A 84 -1.47 -23.30 -3.15
C ALA A 84 -0.02 -23.78 -3.34
N GLY A 85 0.93 -23.04 -2.79
CA GLY A 85 2.38 -23.30 -2.93
C GLY A 85 3.03 -22.57 -4.10
N GLU A 86 2.28 -21.85 -4.94
CA GLU A 86 2.79 -21.02 -6.03
C GLU A 86 2.77 -19.51 -5.74
N GLU A 87 2.50 -19.14 -4.48
CA GLU A 87 2.43 -17.76 -4.03
C GLU A 87 3.80 -17.08 -4.20
N THR A 88 3.83 -15.88 -4.78
CA THR A 88 5.07 -15.12 -4.96
C THR A 88 4.86 -13.62 -5.02
N VAL A 89 5.86 -12.84 -4.59
CA VAL A 89 5.92 -11.38 -4.75
C VAL A 89 7.01 -11.04 -5.76
N MET A 90 6.63 -10.37 -6.84
CA MET A 90 7.54 -9.87 -7.86
C MET A 90 7.74 -8.37 -7.68
N THR A 91 8.82 -7.98 -7.01
CA THR A 91 9.19 -6.58 -6.83
C THR A 91 10.02 -6.05 -8.00
N ASN A 92 9.89 -4.76 -8.29
CA ASN A 92 10.68 -4.08 -9.31
C ASN A 92 11.46 -2.94 -8.66
N VAL A 93 12.78 -3.14 -8.54
CA VAL A 93 13.71 -2.20 -7.90
C VAL A 93 13.80 -0.84 -8.58
N ASN A 94 13.26 -0.69 -9.80
CA ASN A 94 13.25 0.59 -10.51
C ASN A 94 12.04 1.46 -10.16
N ILE A 95 11.03 0.90 -9.49
CA ILE A 95 9.84 1.63 -9.06
C ILE A 95 10.19 2.43 -7.81
N ASN A 96 9.96 3.74 -7.87
CA ASN A 96 10.20 4.61 -6.72
C ASN A 96 8.96 4.64 -5.82
N THR A 97 9.07 4.05 -4.64
CA THR A 97 7.99 3.96 -3.65
C THR A 97 7.89 5.19 -2.75
N PHE A 98 8.92 6.03 -2.72
CA PHE A 98 8.96 7.25 -1.91
C PHE A 98 8.35 8.46 -2.63
N ALA A 99 8.50 8.55 -3.96
CA ALA A 99 7.87 9.61 -4.75
C ALA A 99 6.34 9.71 -4.58
N PRO A 100 5.56 8.61 -4.65
CA PRO A 100 4.12 8.67 -4.40
C PRO A 100 3.79 9.05 -2.95
N LEU A 101 4.61 8.65 -1.97
CA LEU A 101 4.45 9.09 -0.57
C LEU A 101 4.55 10.61 -0.44
N LEU A 102 5.57 11.23 -1.06
CA LEU A 102 5.70 12.70 -1.06
C LEU A 102 4.49 13.38 -1.71
N GLN A 103 3.95 12.81 -2.79
CA GLN A 103 2.76 13.34 -3.44
C GLN A 103 1.52 13.25 -2.53
N LEU A 104 1.36 12.14 -1.82
CA LEU A 104 0.29 11.94 -0.86
C LEU A 104 0.36 12.96 0.29
N GLN A 105 1.55 13.22 0.85
CA GLN A 105 1.75 14.26 1.88
C GLN A 105 1.37 15.66 1.37
N GLN A 106 1.80 16.01 0.16
CA GLN A 106 1.43 17.29 -0.46
C GLN A 106 -0.09 17.47 -0.62
N LEU A 107 -0.81 16.39 -0.96
CA LEU A 107 -2.27 16.40 -1.08
C LEU A 107 -2.96 16.50 0.28
N ALA A 108 -2.39 15.87 1.31
CA ALA A 108 -2.87 15.94 2.69
C ALA A 108 -2.58 17.29 3.35
N GLY A 109 -1.68 18.10 2.80
CA GLY A 109 -1.34 19.44 3.31
C GLY A 109 -0.37 19.43 4.49
N ILE A 110 0.50 18.42 4.53
CA ILE A 110 1.53 18.16 5.55
C ILE A 110 2.93 18.26 4.94
#